data_AF-A0A507QUH6-F1
#
_entry.id   AF-A0A507QUH6-F1
#
_cell.length_a   1.000
_cell.length_b   1.000
_cell.length_c   1.000
_cell.angle_alpha   90.00
_cell.angle_beta   90.00
_cell.angle_gamma   90.00
#
_symmetry.space_group_name_H-M   'P 1'
#
loop_
_entity.id
_entity.type
_entity.pdbx_description
1 polymer ?
#
loop_
_entity_poly.entity_id
_entity_poly.type
_entity_poly.pdbx_seq_one_letter_code
_entity_poly.pdbx_strand_id
1 'polypeptide(L)'
;MHRQSVVRLACQYGGLPLVELPPPYLAPSLHFSLIRPPVQCSNFSSTAVAAGSGRDLSKSRGVSAIHRTGPKFPLGVSKYPLPKPATPSKPTRANPTPNHGLWDFFPRNKESLSTPEYDSAHGRAWSIQELREKSWEDLHCLWWVCAKERNRIATSDLERKRLKAGYGEFEASERDKVVRKTQMAIKLVLRERWYAWEDARRLYQRGYRPKVEEDLE
;
A
#
# COMPACT_ATOMS: atom_id res chain seq x y z
N MET A 1 3.73 55.57 -15.25
CA MET A 1 3.78 56.79 -14.42
C MET A 1 5.22 57.29 -14.36
N HIS A 2 5.49 58.42 -15.01
CA HIS A 2 6.81 59.04 -15.11
C HIS A 2 7.31 59.48 -13.72
N ARG A 3 8.33 58.80 -13.18
CA ARG A 3 9.11 59.31 -12.05
C ARG A 3 10.20 60.22 -12.61
N GLN A 4 9.92 61.52 -12.63
CA GLN A 4 10.96 62.51 -12.87
C GLN A 4 11.88 62.51 -11.64
N SER A 5 13.13 62.11 -11.86
CA SER A 5 14.17 62.04 -10.84
C SER A 5 14.52 63.43 -10.33
N VAL A 6 14.37 63.64 -9.02
CA VAL A 6 14.74 64.84 -8.24
C VAL A 6 16.16 65.36 -8.54
N VAL A 7 17.04 64.48 -9.03
CA VAL A 7 18.41 64.78 -9.46
C VAL A 7 18.50 65.84 -10.56
N ARG A 8 17.48 66.01 -11.42
CA ARG A 8 17.50 67.03 -12.49
C ARG A 8 17.26 68.46 -12.01
N LEU A 9 16.66 68.67 -10.83
CA LEU A 9 16.44 70.01 -10.28
C LEU A 9 17.71 70.62 -9.67
N ALA A 10 18.62 69.77 -9.16
CA ALA A 10 19.84 70.23 -8.49
C ALA A 10 20.95 70.72 -9.45
N CYS A 11 20.86 70.40 -10.75
CA CYS A 11 21.82 70.90 -11.76
C CYS A 11 21.34 72.15 -12.51
N GLN A 12 20.07 72.55 -12.36
CA GLN A 12 19.52 73.73 -13.06
C GLN A 12 19.62 75.04 -12.25
N TYR A 13 19.80 74.96 -10.93
CA TYR A 13 20.11 76.11 -10.09
C TYR A 13 21.54 75.92 -9.56
N GLY A 14 22.48 76.69 -10.12
CA GLY A 14 23.87 76.65 -9.72
C GLY A 14 24.05 76.76 -8.21
N GLY A 15 24.84 75.83 -7.66
CA GLY A 15 25.48 75.86 -6.34
C GLY A 15 24.69 76.47 -5.19
N LEU A 16 24.18 75.63 -4.28
CA LEU A 16 23.77 76.12 -2.97
C LEU A 16 25.01 76.66 -2.21
N PRO A 17 24.96 77.90 -1.68
CA PRO A 17 26.06 78.46 -0.93
C PRO A 17 26.33 77.63 0.31
N LEU A 18 27.63 77.55 0.64
CA LEU A 18 28.23 76.91 1.80
C LEU A 18 27.65 77.48 3.11
N VAL A 19 26.44 77.06 3.49
CA VAL A 19 25.81 77.34 4.78
C VAL A 19 25.85 76.06 5.61
N GLU A 20 26.37 76.21 6.82
CA GLU A 20 26.81 75.21 7.79
C GLU A 20 25.99 73.91 7.80
N LEU A 21 26.56 72.84 7.22
CA LEU A 21 26.09 71.48 7.49
C LEU A 21 26.53 71.08 8.92
N PRO A 22 25.68 70.41 9.70
CA PRO A 22 26.04 69.92 11.03
C PRO A 22 27.20 68.92 10.92
N PRO A 23 28.01 68.73 11.98
CA PRO A 23 29.21 67.89 11.93
C PRO A 23 28.92 66.48 11.39
N PRO A 24 29.86 65.86 10.65
CA PRO A 24 29.63 64.62 9.89
C PRO A 24 29.14 63.43 10.72
N TYR A 25 29.41 63.43 12.03
CA TYR A 25 28.95 62.38 12.95
C TYR A 25 27.48 62.53 13.38
N LEU A 26 26.87 63.70 13.23
CA LEU A 26 25.46 63.94 13.53
C LEU A 26 24.54 63.66 12.34
N ALA A 27 25.01 63.90 11.10
CA ALA A 27 24.22 63.68 9.88
C ALA A 27 25.09 63.21 8.68
N PRO A 28 25.61 61.97 8.70
CA PRO A 28 26.53 61.47 7.67
C PRO A 28 25.89 61.33 6.27
N SER A 29 24.56 61.26 6.17
CA SER A 29 23.83 61.15 4.89
C SER A 29 23.80 62.45 4.08
N LEU A 30 24.07 63.59 4.71
CA LEU A 30 24.10 64.91 4.06
C LEU A 30 25.51 65.28 3.56
N HIS A 31 26.53 64.50 3.92
CA HIS A 31 27.91 64.71 3.51
C HIS A 31 28.24 63.85 2.28
N PHE A 32 27.99 64.40 1.10
CA PHE A 32 28.36 63.78 -0.17
C PHE A 32 29.86 63.96 -0.39
N SER A 33 30.66 62.93 -0.09
CA SER A 33 32.11 62.94 -0.31
C SER A 33 32.41 62.80 -1.80
N LEU A 34 33.01 63.83 -2.42
CA LEU A 34 33.30 63.89 -3.86
C LEU A 34 34.34 62.84 -4.36
N ILE A 35 34.97 62.08 -3.46
CA ILE A 35 36.09 61.17 -3.79
C ILE A 35 35.79 59.70 -3.43
N ARG A 36 34.57 59.34 -3.01
CA ARG A 36 34.22 57.93 -2.74
C ARG A 36 33.48 57.31 -3.93
N PRO A 37 33.92 56.16 -4.49
CA PRO A 37 33.12 55.46 -5.48
C PRO A 37 31.81 55.04 -4.82
N PRO A 38 30.66 55.08 -5.53
CA PRO A 38 29.39 54.71 -4.96
C PRO A 38 29.50 53.28 -4.43
N VAL A 39 29.10 53.07 -3.18
CA VAL A 39 28.98 51.73 -2.59
C VAL A 39 28.15 50.91 -3.56
N GLN A 40 28.79 49.93 -4.18
CA GLN A 40 28.22 49.09 -5.20
C GLN A 40 27.25 48.14 -4.52
N CYS A 41 26.01 48.60 -4.28
CA CYS A 41 24.89 47.74 -3.94
C CYS A 41 24.49 46.96 -5.20
N SER A 42 25.33 46.01 -5.62
CA SER A 42 24.91 45.05 -6.64
C SER A 42 23.94 44.08 -5.97
N ASN A 43 22.73 43.98 -6.52
CA ASN A 43 21.77 42.96 -6.10
C ASN A 43 22.44 41.59 -6.23
N PHE A 44 22.41 40.81 -5.15
CA PHE A 44 22.81 39.40 -5.16
C PHE A 44 22.11 38.70 -6.33
N SER A 45 22.87 38.42 -7.39
CA SER A 45 22.38 37.73 -8.58
C SER A 45 23.21 36.47 -8.76
N SER A 46 22.59 35.31 -8.62
CA SER A 46 23.24 34.00 -8.75
C SER A 46 23.58 33.63 -10.19
N THR A 47 23.39 34.53 -11.16
CA THR A 47 23.86 34.35 -12.54
C THR A 47 25.25 34.96 -12.67
N ALA A 48 26.28 34.12 -12.55
CA ALA A 48 27.65 34.50 -12.84
C ALA A 48 27.75 35.18 -14.22
N VAL A 49 28.55 36.25 -14.28
CA VAL A 49 28.84 37.11 -15.44
C VAL A 49 29.62 36.37 -16.55
N ALA A 50 29.53 35.04 -16.60
CA ALA A 50 30.17 34.16 -17.57
C ALA A 50 29.16 33.56 -18.56
N ALA A 51 28.08 34.27 -18.89
CA ALA A 51 27.32 33.98 -20.11
C ALA A 51 28.01 34.68 -21.31
N GLY A 52 29.28 34.31 -21.54
CA GLY A 52 29.87 34.47 -22.86
C GLY A 52 28.98 33.74 -23.87
N SER A 53 28.86 34.29 -25.08
CA SER A 53 28.16 33.73 -26.24
C SER A 53 28.13 32.18 -26.23
N GLY A 54 27.05 31.61 -25.68
CA GLY A 54 27.06 30.22 -25.25
C GLY A 54 25.67 29.72 -24.93
N ARG A 55 25.31 28.61 -25.56
CA ARG A 55 24.05 27.88 -25.38
C ARG A 55 23.83 27.53 -23.90
N ASP A 56 22.62 27.73 -23.37
CA ASP A 56 22.29 27.33 -22.00
C ASP A 56 22.48 25.81 -21.82
N LEU A 57 23.40 25.44 -20.93
CA LEU A 57 23.78 24.04 -20.66
C LEU A 57 22.71 23.29 -19.85
N SER A 58 21.86 24.01 -19.10
CA SER A 58 20.82 23.39 -18.28
C SER A 58 19.56 23.10 -19.10
N LYS A 59 19.40 21.85 -19.53
CA LYS A 59 18.31 21.41 -20.42
C LYS A 59 16.91 21.59 -19.79
N SER A 60 16.78 21.40 -18.47
CA SER A 60 15.52 21.47 -17.72
C SER A 60 15.39 22.73 -16.87
N ARG A 61 16.19 23.78 -17.11
CA ARG A 61 16.10 25.06 -16.40
C ARG A 61 14.67 25.59 -16.44
N GLY A 62 14.09 25.83 -15.26
CA GLY A 62 12.74 26.38 -15.13
C GLY A 62 11.60 25.43 -15.53
N VAL A 63 11.88 24.13 -15.73
CA VAL A 63 10.87 23.12 -16.09
C VAL A 63 10.54 22.25 -14.89
N SER A 64 9.29 22.25 -14.45
CA SER A 64 8.78 21.36 -13.41
C SER A 64 7.33 20.97 -13.66
N ALA A 65 7.04 19.66 -13.55
CA ALA A 65 5.71 19.11 -13.74
C ALA A 65 4.76 19.47 -12.59
N ILE A 66 5.26 19.44 -11.34
CA ILE A 66 4.49 19.73 -10.13
C ILE A 66 3.96 21.18 -10.15
N HIS A 67 4.82 22.14 -10.51
CA HIS A 67 4.44 23.56 -10.59
C HIS A 67 3.88 23.97 -11.95
N ARG A 68 3.62 23.01 -12.85
CA ARG A 68 2.99 23.24 -14.16
C ARG A 68 3.70 24.33 -15.00
N THR A 69 5.03 24.45 -14.91
CA THR A 69 5.77 25.54 -15.59
C THR A 69 5.81 25.39 -17.12
N GLY A 70 5.50 24.19 -17.63
CA GLY A 70 5.48 23.90 -19.06
C GLY A 70 6.87 23.61 -19.64
N PRO A 71 6.93 23.27 -20.95
CA PRO A 71 8.20 22.98 -21.61
C PRO A 71 9.04 24.26 -21.77
N LYS A 72 10.37 24.10 -21.70
CA LYS A 72 11.33 25.21 -21.82
C LYS A 72 11.24 25.96 -23.15
N PHE A 73 10.90 25.25 -24.22
CA PHE A 73 10.76 25.77 -25.58
C PHE A 73 9.43 25.33 -26.18
N PRO A 74 8.82 26.11 -27.08
CA PRO A 74 7.61 25.70 -27.78
C PRO A 74 7.90 24.47 -28.65
N LEU A 75 7.22 23.36 -28.37
CA LEU A 75 7.32 22.13 -29.15
C LEU A 75 6.41 22.22 -30.38
N GLY A 76 6.74 21.54 -31.49
CA GLY A 76 5.87 21.54 -32.69
C GLY A 76 4.44 21.04 -32.41
N VAL A 77 4.28 20.18 -31.40
CA VAL A 77 3.02 19.60 -30.96
C VAL A 77 2.23 20.51 -30.01
N SER A 78 2.84 21.60 -29.51
CA SER A 78 2.14 22.56 -28.62
C SER A 78 1.01 23.31 -29.32
N LYS A 79 0.90 23.18 -30.64
CA LYS A 79 -0.19 23.72 -31.48
C LYS A 79 -1.50 22.96 -31.28
N TYR A 80 -1.43 21.68 -30.89
CA TYR A 80 -2.60 20.83 -30.72
C TYR A 80 -3.04 20.82 -29.26
N PRO A 81 -4.36 20.88 -28.97
CA PRO A 81 -4.84 20.69 -27.62
C PRO A 81 -4.48 19.29 -27.11
N LEU A 82 -4.07 19.18 -25.85
CA LEU A 82 -3.75 17.88 -25.25
C LEU A 82 -4.96 16.95 -25.36
N PRO A 83 -4.78 15.71 -25.85
CA PRO A 83 -5.87 14.75 -25.92
C PRO A 83 -6.34 14.45 -24.50
N LYS A 84 -7.63 14.64 -24.25
CA LYS A 84 -8.23 14.18 -22.99
C LYS A 84 -8.29 12.66 -23.07
N PRO A 85 -7.62 11.92 -22.16
CA PRO A 85 -7.76 10.47 -22.15
C PRO A 85 -9.24 10.16 -22.02
N ALA A 86 -9.72 9.16 -22.76
CA ALA A 86 -11.03 8.60 -22.48
C ALA A 86 -11.02 8.24 -21.00
N THR A 87 -11.89 8.86 -20.20
CA THR A 87 -12.14 8.36 -18.86
C THR A 87 -12.50 6.89 -19.06
N PRO A 88 -11.82 5.94 -18.40
CA PRO A 88 -12.20 4.55 -18.54
C PRO A 88 -13.63 4.45 -18.02
N SER A 89 -14.61 4.51 -18.92
CA SER A 89 -16.03 4.47 -18.60
C SER A 89 -16.34 3.01 -18.29
N LYS A 90 -15.91 2.59 -17.10
CA LYS A 90 -15.70 1.20 -16.66
C LYS A 90 -14.71 0.48 -17.60
N PRO A 91 -13.57 -0.03 -17.09
CA PRO A 91 -12.82 -1.00 -17.89
C PRO A 91 -13.79 -2.10 -18.32
N THR A 92 -13.74 -2.52 -19.59
CA THR A 92 -14.50 -3.67 -20.08
C THR A 92 -14.19 -4.82 -19.13
N ARG A 93 -15.17 -5.20 -18.30
CA ARG A 93 -14.97 -6.28 -17.34
C ARG A 93 -14.74 -7.54 -18.18
N ALA A 94 -13.53 -8.09 -18.10
CA ALA A 94 -13.28 -9.41 -18.67
C ALA A 94 -14.29 -10.38 -18.04
N ASN A 95 -14.97 -11.18 -18.87
CA ASN A 95 -15.91 -12.17 -18.37
C ASN A 95 -15.12 -13.21 -17.56
N PRO A 96 -15.33 -13.32 -16.24
CA PRO A 96 -14.59 -14.28 -15.44
C PRO A 96 -15.02 -15.69 -15.86
N THR A 97 -14.07 -16.61 -15.98
CA THR A 97 -14.37 -18.02 -16.22
C THR A 97 -15.22 -18.57 -15.05
N PRO A 98 -16.38 -19.20 -15.30
CA PRO A 98 -17.26 -19.67 -14.22
C PRO A 98 -16.62 -20.69 -13.28
N ASN A 99 -15.72 -21.54 -13.80
CA ASN A 99 -15.04 -22.63 -13.10
C ASN A 99 -13.57 -22.28 -12.81
N HIS A 100 -13.31 -21.07 -12.34
CA HIS A 100 -11.97 -20.68 -11.91
C HIS A 100 -11.65 -21.23 -10.52
N GLY A 101 -10.44 -21.78 -10.30
CA GLY A 101 -10.03 -22.32 -9.01
C GLY A 101 -10.00 -21.28 -7.87
N LEU A 102 -9.81 -19.99 -8.19
CA LEU A 102 -9.87 -18.93 -7.17
C LEU A 102 -11.28 -18.72 -6.59
N TRP A 103 -12.33 -19.23 -7.23
CA TRP A 103 -13.68 -19.17 -6.66
C TRP A 103 -13.82 -20.00 -5.38
N ASP A 104 -12.93 -20.97 -5.14
CA ASP A 104 -12.95 -21.80 -3.92
C ASP A 104 -12.76 -20.97 -2.64
N PHE A 105 -12.06 -19.82 -2.71
CA PHE A 105 -11.83 -18.91 -1.60
C PHE A 105 -13.05 -18.07 -1.21
N PHE A 106 -14.07 -18.04 -2.05
CA PHE A 106 -15.30 -17.29 -1.83
C PHE A 106 -16.45 -18.24 -1.41
N PRO A 107 -17.52 -17.71 -0.79
CA PRO A 107 -18.76 -18.44 -0.60
C PRO A 107 -19.32 -18.97 -1.92
N ARG A 108 -20.22 -19.96 -1.84
CA ARG A 108 -20.83 -20.58 -3.03
C ARG A 108 -21.58 -19.57 -3.92
N ASN A 109 -22.08 -18.49 -3.33
CA ASN A 109 -22.77 -17.39 -4.00
C ASN A 109 -21.81 -16.48 -4.79
N LYS A 110 -20.49 -16.69 -4.69
CA LYS A 110 -19.44 -15.89 -5.34
C LYS A 110 -19.42 -14.41 -4.93
N GLU A 111 -20.00 -14.12 -3.77
CA GLU A 111 -19.93 -12.81 -3.13
C GLU A 111 -18.59 -12.63 -2.42
N SER A 112 -18.19 -11.38 -2.16
CA SER A 112 -16.90 -11.09 -1.49
C SER A 112 -16.91 -11.44 0.00
N LEU A 113 -18.08 -11.47 0.64
CA LEU A 113 -18.25 -11.74 2.06
C LEU A 113 -19.28 -12.84 2.25
N SER A 114 -19.10 -13.66 3.29
CA SER A 114 -20.15 -14.54 3.80
C SER A 114 -21.19 -13.75 4.59
N THR A 115 -22.45 -14.20 4.54
CA THR A 115 -23.50 -13.66 5.41
C THR A 115 -23.39 -14.30 6.81
N PRO A 116 -23.72 -13.58 7.89
CA PRO A 116 -23.71 -14.16 9.24
C PRO A 116 -24.61 -15.39 9.37
N GLU A 117 -25.77 -15.39 8.68
CA GLU A 117 -26.68 -16.54 8.62
C GLU A 117 -26.04 -17.77 7.95
N TYR A 118 -25.23 -17.55 6.91
CA TYR A 118 -24.49 -18.65 6.27
C TYR A 118 -23.40 -19.21 7.19
N ASP A 119 -22.68 -18.34 7.90
CA ASP A 119 -21.62 -18.75 8.80
C ASP A 119 -22.18 -19.47 10.04
N SER A 120 -23.32 -19.03 10.57
CA SER A 120 -24.02 -19.69 11.68
C SER A 120 -24.66 -21.03 11.27
N ALA A 121 -25.05 -21.18 10.00
CA ALA A 121 -25.58 -22.43 9.44
C ALA A 121 -24.47 -23.48 9.24
N HIS A 122 -23.86 -23.94 10.34
CA HIS A 122 -22.94 -25.07 10.37
C HIS A 122 -23.40 -26.16 11.34
N GLY A 123 -23.04 -27.41 11.02
CA GLY A 123 -23.28 -28.54 11.90
C GLY A 123 -22.23 -28.67 13.01
N ARG A 124 -22.30 -29.78 13.74
CA ARG A 124 -21.30 -30.11 14.77
C ARG A 124 -19.96 -30.55 14.18
N ALA A 125 -18.92 -30.53 15.02
CA ALA A 125 -17.66 -31.19 14.71
C ALA A 125 -17.81 -32.73 14.68
N TRP A 126 -16.99 -33.38 13.86
CA TRP A 126 -16.75 -34.82 13.88
C TRP A 126 -16.24 -35.30 15.23
N SER A 127 -16.82 -36.38 15.75
CA SER A 127 -16.35 -37.01 16.97
C SER A 127 -15.16 -37.93 16.71
N ILE A 128 -14.33 -38.15 17.73
CA ILE A 128 -13.16 -39.04 17.63
C ILE A 128 -13.59 -40.47 17.28
N GLN A 129 -14.67 -40.96 17.90
CA GLN A 129 -15.21 -42.30 17.65
C GLN A 129 -15.61 -42.50 16.18
N GLU A 130 -16.30 -41.51 15.59
CA GLU A 130 -16.73 -41.56 14.18
C GLU A 130 -15.53 -41.57 13.22
N LEU A 131 -14.46 -40.86 13.57
CA LEU A 131 -13.25 -40.81 12.76
C LEU A 131 -12.40 -42.08 12.88
N ARG A 132 -12.54 -42.86 13.96
CA ARG A 132 -11.83 -44.15 14.12
C ARG A 132 -12.29 -45.21 13.14
N GLU A 133 -13.50 -45.10 12.58
CA GLU A 133 -14.03 -46.04 11.60
C GLU A 133 -13.62 -45.70 10.15
N LYS A 134 -12.97 -44.55 9.91
CA LYS A 134 -12.63 -44.07 8.55
C LYS A 134 -11.26 -44.53 8.05
N SER A 135 -11.12 -44.73 6.74
CA SER A 135 -9.83 -45.06 6.12
C SER A 135 -8.82 -43.92 6.23
N TRP A 136 -7.55 -44.18 5.89
CA TRP A 136 -6.54 -43.12 5.86
C TRP A 136 -6.81 -42.12 4.73
N GLU A 137 -7.23 -42.59 3.54
CA GLU A 137 -7.55 -41.72 2.41
C GLU A 137 -8.70 -40.76 2.75
N ASP A 138 -9.75 -41.24 3.39
CA ASP A 138 -10.91 -40.43 3.78
C ASP A 138 -10.51 -39.33 4.77
N LEU A 139 -9.69 -39.67 5.77
CA LEU A 139 -9.18 -38.71 6.75
C LEU A 139 -8.29 -37.65 6.09
N HIS A 140 -7.48 -38.04 5.10
CA HIS A 140 -6.63 -37.12 4.36
C HIS A 140 -7.44 -36.19 3.45
N CYS A 141 -8.46 -36.70 2.76
CA CYS A 141 -9.40 -35.89 1.99
C CYS A 141 -10.17 -34.92 2.89
N LEU A 142 -10.69 -35.40 4.03
CA LEU A 142 -11.41 -34.57 5.00
C LEU A 142 -10.51 -33.46 5.56
N TRP A 143 -9.24 -33.76 5.84
CA TRP A 143 -8.27 -32.76 6.27
C TRP A 143 -8.16 -31.59 5.28
N TRP A 144 -8.08 -31.87 3.98
CA TRP A 144 -8.01 -30.86 2.94
C TRP A 144 -9.31 -30.08 2.77
N VAL A 145 -10.47 -30.73 2.93
CA VAL A 145 -11.77 -30.04 2.98
C VAL A 145 -11.80 -29.03 4.14
N CYS A 146 -11.34 -29.42 5.32
CA CYS A 146 -11.21 -28.52 6.47
C CYS A 146 -10.23 -27.38 6.19
N ALA A 147 -9.08 -27.66 5.55
CA ALA A 147 -8.10 -26.63 5.20
C ALA A 147 -8.65 -25.59 4.21
N LYS A 148 -9.38 -26.05 3.17
CA LYS A 148 -10.05 -25.16 2.22
C LYS A 148 -11.09 -24.28 2.90
N GLU A 149 -11.89 -24.84 3.80
CA GLU A 149 -12.91 -24.08 4.53
C GLU A 149 -12.28 -23.01 5.44
N ARG A 150 -11.20 -23.34 6.15
CA ARG A 150 -10.47 -22.36 6.96
C ARG A 150 -9.88 -21.23 6.12
N ASN A 151 -9.38 -21.54 4.92
CA ASN A 151 -8.89 -20.51 4.00
C ASN A 151 -10.02 -19.58 3.54
N ARG A 152 -11.20 -20.12 3.23
CA ARG A 152 -12.39 -19.34 2.87
C ARG A 152 -12.85 -18.41 4.00
N ILE A 153 -12.89 -18.93 5.24
CA ILE A 153 -13.23 -18.12 6.43
C ILE A 153 -12.20 -17.00 6.60
N ALA A 154 -10.90 -17.31 6.51
CA ALA A 154 -9.83 -16.32 6.64
C ALA A 154 -9.89 -15.23 5.55
N THR A 155 -10.22 -15.59 4.30
CA THR A 155 -10.42 -14.62 3.22
C THR A 155 -11.59 -13.68 3.53
N SER A 156 -12.71 -14.24 4.00
CA SER A 156 -13.90 -13.46 4.36
C SER A 156 -13.63 -12.54 5.56
N ASP A 157 -12.91 -13.01 6.58
CA ASP A 157 -12.53 -12.23 7.76
C ASP A 157 -11.59 -11.07 7.41
N LEU A 158 -10.60 -11.31 6.54
CA LEU A 158 -9.67 -10.28 6.09
C LEU A 158 -10.42 -9.19 5.32
N GLU A 159 -11.29 -9.57 4.39
CA GLU A 159 -12.07 -8.61 3.62
C GLU A 159 -13.08 -7.86 4.51
N ARG A 160 -13.68 -8.52 5.50
CA ARG A 160 -14.54 -7.89 6.51
C ARG A 160 -13.79 -6.81 7.29
N LYS A 161 -12.56 -7.10 7.73
CA LYS A 161 -11.68 -6.15 8.43
C LYS A 161 -11.27 -4.98 7.55
N ARG A 162 -10.96 -5.25 6.28
CA ARG A 162 -10.59 -4.22 5.29
C ARG A 162 -11.75 -3.27 5.01
N LEU A 163 -12.95 -3.82 4.77
CA LEU A 163 -14.16 -3.06 4.47
C LEU A 163 -14.80 -2.44 5.71
N LYS A 164 -14.40 -2.87 6.91
CA LYS A 164 -15.04 -2.52 8.20
C LYS A 164 -16.54 -2.79 8.17
N ALA A 165 -16.94 -3.94 7.62
CA ALA A 165 -18.32 -4.29 7.34
C ALA A 165 -19.17 -4.59 8.60
N GLY A 166 -18.59 -4.55 9.80
CA GLY A 166 -19.28 -4.71 11.07
C GLY A 166 -19.38 -6.17 11.51
N TYR A 167 -20.60 -6.66 11.70
CA TYR A 167 -20.92 -7.96 12.29
C TYR A 167 -20.48 -9.17 11.43
N GLY A 168 -20.50 -10.38 12.00
CA GLY A 168 -20.13 -11.63 11.33
C GLY A 168 -18.80 -12.25 11.79
N GLU A 169 -17.98 -11.54 12.58
CA GLU A 169 -16.70 -12.08 13.08
C GLU A 169 -16.90 -13.19 14.11
N PHE A 170 -17.94 -13.09 14.94
CA PHE A 170 -18.21 -14.08 15.97
C PHE A 170 -18.64 -15.41 15.35
N GLU A 171 -19.59 -15.37 14.43
CA GLU A 171 -20.14 -16.51 13.70
C GLU A 171 -19.05 -17.22 12.87
N ALA A 172 -18.23 -16.44 12.15
CA ALA A 172 -17.08 -16.94 11.42
C ALA A 172 -16.05 -17.62 12.35
N SER A 173 -15.78 -17.01 13.51
CA SER A 173 -14.86 -17.58 14.51
C SER A 173 -15.40 -18.88 15.12
N GLU A 174 -16.69 -18.96 15.41
CA GLU A 174 -17.31 -20.20 15.90
C GLU A 174 -17.21 -21.33 14.87
N ARG A 175 -17.48 -21.02 13.60
CA ARG A 175 -17.31 -21.98 12.50
C ARG A 175 -15.86 -22.45 12.39
N ASP A 176 -14.87 -21.54 12.43
CA ASP A 176 -13.44 -21.93 12.41
C ASP A 176 -13.09 -22.80 13.63
N LYS A 177 -13.60 -22.50 14.83
CA LYS A 177 -13.38 -23.35 16.02
C LYS A 177 -13.90 -24.77 15.80
N VAL A 178 -15.08 -24.93 15.20
CA VAL A 178 -15.64 -26.25 14.88
C VAL A 178 -14.75 -27.00 13.89
N VAL A 179 -14.31 -26.35 12.81
CA VAL A 179 -13.40 -26.96 11.82
C VAL A 179 -12.02 -27.29 12.41
N ARG A 180 -11.52 -26.47 13.35
CA ARG A 180 -10.26 -26.76 14.05
C ARG A 180 -10.39 -27.95 14.99
N LYS A 181 -11.54 -28.13 15.65
CA LYS A 181 -11.81 -29.31 16.47
C LYS A 181 -11.78 -30.59 15.64
N THR A 182 -12.34 -30.60 14.43
CA THR A 182 -12.27 -31.78 13.55
C THR A 182 -10.84 -32.08 13.13
N GLN A 183 -10.05 -31.07 12.76
CA GLN A 183 -8.62 -31.24 12.45
C GLN A 183 -7.83 -31.80 13.63
N MET A 184 -8.10 -31.35 14.85
CA MET A 184 -7.47 -31.89 16.07
C MET A 184 -7.87 -33.36 16.29
N ALA A 185 -9.14 -33.71 16.11
CA ALA A 185 -9.63 -35.08 16.24
C ALA A 185 -8.97 -36.02 15.21
N ILE A 186 -8.82 -35.59 13.96
CA ILE A 186 -8.12 -36.36 12.90
C ILE A 186 -6.68 -36.65 13.33
N LYS A 187 -5.94 -35.63 13.80
CA LYS A 187 -4.56 -35.80 14.29
C LYS A 187 -4.47 -36.78 15.44
N LEU A 188 -5.42 -36.72 16.37
CA LEU A 188 -5.47 -37.62 17.51
C LEU A 188 -5.69 -39.06 17.06
N VAL A 189 -6.68 -39.33 16.20
CA VAL A 189 -6.98 -40.68 15.69
C VAL A 189 -5.78 -41.27 14.95
N LEU A 190 -5.11 -40.50 14.10
CA LEU A 190 -3.93 -40.98 13.38
C LEU A 190 -2.78 -41.35 14.33
N ARG A 191 -2.59 -40.56 15.40
CA ARG A 191 -1.59 -40.86 16.42
C ARG A 191 -1.96 -42.09 17.25
N GLU A 192 -3.23 -42.22 17.66
CA GLU A 192 -3.72 -43.39 18.39
C GLU A 192 -3.51 -44.68 17.58
N ARG A 193 -3.85 -44.66 16.28
CA ARG A 193 -3.63 -45.80 15.37
C ARG A 193 -2.17 -46.18 15.26
N TRP A 194 -1.28 -45.20 15.14
CA TRP A 194 0.16 -45.45 15.06
C TRP A 194 0.69 -46.14 16.32
N TYR A 195 0.33 -45.63 17.50
CA TYR A 195 0.74 -46.25 18.76
C TYR A 195 0.13 -47.64 18.96
N ALA A 196 -1.15 -47.83 18.63
CA ALA A 196 -1.79 -49.14 18.71
C ALA A 196 -1.09 -50.17 17.79
N TRP A 197 -0.72 -49.77 16.58
CA TRP A 197 0.05 -50.63 15.66
C TRP A 197 1.47 -50.92 16.18
N GLU A 198 2.16 -49.92 16.71
CA GLU A 198 3.51 -50.08 17.26
C GLU A 198 3.52 -51.03 18.47
N ASP A 199 2.55 -50.88 19.37
CA ASP A 199 2.39 -51.73 20.55
C ASP A 199 2.04 -53.16 20.15
N ALA A 200 1.11 -53.35 19.20
CA ALA A 200 0.77 -54.67 18.65
C ALA A 200 1.99 -55.34 18.01
N ARG A 201 2.79 -54.58 17.25
CA ARG A 201 4.04 -55.07 16.64
C ARG A 201 5.06 -55.48 17.71
N ARG A 202 5.22 -54.68 18.78
CA ARG A 202 6.11 -55.01 19.91
C ARG A 202 5.65 -56.27 20.64
N LEU A 203 4.36 -56.45 20.87
CA LEU A 203 3.79 -57.68 21.46
C LEU A 203 4.07 -58.91 20.59
N TYR A 204 3.85 -58.78 19.28
CA TYR A 204 4.14 -59.85 18.32
C TYR A 204 5.61 -60.28 18.32
N GLN A 205 6.54 -59.31 18.40
CA GLN A 205 7.98 -59.56 18.49
C GLN A 205 8.38 -60.25 19.80
N ARG A 206 7.67 -59.96 20.90
CA ARG A 206 7.85 -60.63 22.20
C ARG A 206 7.32 -62.06 22.23
N GLY A 207 6.72 -62.55 21.13
CA GLY A 207 6.21 -63.91 21.01
C GLY A 207 4.71 -64.05 21.32
N TYR A 208 3.98 -62.95 21.58
CA TYR A 208 2.53 -63.00 21.71
C TYR A 208 1.92 -63.39 20.35
N ARG A 209 1.05 -64.40 20.36
CA ARG A 209 0.23 -64.83 19.22
C ARG A 209 -1.23 -64.75 19.65
N PRO A 210 -2.05 -63.91 19.00
CA PRO A 210 -3.48 -63.87 19.31
C PRO A 210 -4.11 -65.22 18.97
N LYS A 211 -4.93 -65.74 19.88
CA LYS A 211 -5.80 -66.90 19.58
C LYS A 211 -6.92 -66.41 18.68
N VAL A 212 -7.19 -67.13 17.60
CA VAL A 212 -8.32 -66.82 16.72
C VAL A 212 -9.58 -67.23 17.47
N GLU A 213 -10.64 -66.43 17.43
CA GLU A 213 -11.90 -66.70 18.15
C GLU A 213 -12.56 -68.04 17.76
N GLU A 214 -12.12 -68.67 16.67
CA GLU A 214 -12.48 -70.05 16.29
C GLU A 214 -12.10 -71.10 17.36
N ASP A 215 -11.19 -70.80 18.29
CA ASP A 215 -10.80 -71.69 19.39
C ASP A 215 -11.71 -71.58 20.64
N LEU A 216 -12.77 -70.75 20.59
CA LEU A 216 -13.65 -70.43 21.74
C LEU A 216 -15.13 -70.83 21.54
N GLU A 217 -15.47 -71.52 20.45
CA GLU A 217 -16.74 -72.26 20.26
C GLU A 217 -16.55 -73.76 20.56
#